data_AF-A0A3D4D6R6-F1
#
_entry.id   AF-A0A3D4D6R6-F1
#
_cell.length_a   1.000
_cell.length_b   1.000
_cell.length_c   1.000
_cell.angle_alpha   90.00
_cell.angle_beta   90.00
_cell.angle_gamma   90.00
#
_symmetry.space_group_name_H-M   'P 1'
#
loop_
_entity.id
_entity.type
_entity.pdbx_description
1 polymer ?
#
loop_
_entity_poly.entity_id
_entity_poly.type
_entity_poly.pdbx_seq_one_letter_code
_entity_poly.pdbx_strand_id
1 'polypeptide(L)'
;MKHEVLTRAIGELDDELIADAYAYKPRKRYALPRFLAAAACLVLVLAAALAMTRDTLPAEIKVEGAALSSIPIPISQPAAMALDARGSLSGPLSPMLTIESKSGEAVTVTVSDGVLTQPLYSLQEEFTSYTVSGKVQLCWTIEEPDTGTVYTLSLDGAPAVTLRYDEANGYWAAARA
;
A
#
# COMPACT_ATOMS: atom_id res chain seq x y z
N MET A 1 -39.81 -36.73 -74.42
CA MET A 1 -39.14 -35.40 -74.33
C MET A 1 -39.45 -34.57 -73.09
N LYS A 2 -40.43 -34.91 -72.21
CA LYS A 2 -40.67 -34.12 -70.96
C LYS A 2 -39.85 -34.59 -69.75
N HIS A 3 -39.32 -35.82 -69.77
CA HIS A 3 -38.58 -36.41 -68.65
C HIS A 3 -37.07 -36.12 -68.64
N GLU A 4 -36.50 -35.64 -69.76
CA GLU A 4 -35.08 -35.29 -69.86
C GLU A 4 -34.78 -33.87 -69.37
N VAL A 5 -35.75 -32.95 -69.47
CA VAL A 5 -35.60 -31.56 -68.99
C VAL A 5 -35.68 -31.51 -67.46
N LEU A 6 -36.54 -32.32 -66.85
CA LEU A 6 -36.72 -32.35 -65.40
C LEU A 6 -35.52 -33.00 -64.69
N THR A 7 -34.95 -34.07 -65.28
CA THR A 7 -33.75 -34.73 -64.72
C THR A 7 -32.51 -33.87 -64.85
N ARG A 8 -32.38 -33.10 -65.94
CA ARG A 8 -31.27 -32.15 -66.12
C ARG A 8 -31.34 -30.96 -65.16
N ALA A 9 -32.54 -30.39 -64.96
CA ALA A 9 -32.72 -29.26 -64.04
C ALA A 9 -32.52 -29.65 -62.55
N ILE A 10 -32.77 -30.91 -62.18
CA ILE A 10 -32.55 -31.41 -60.82
C ILE A 10 -31.06 -31.68 -60.55
N GLY A 11 -30.31 -32.18 -61.54
CA GLY A 11 -28.86 -32.41 -61.37
C GLY A 11 -28.04 -31.11 -61.31
N GLU A 12 -28.42 -30.10 -62.09
CA GLU A 12 -27.70 -28.81 -62.15
C GLU A 12 -27.88 -27.99 -60.85
N LEU A 13 -29.04 -28.11 -60.19
CA LEU A 13 -29.32 -27.48 -58.90
C LEU A 13 -28.60 -28.15 -57.73
N ASP A 14 -28.30 -29.45 -57.86
CA ASP A 14 -27.56 -30.23 -56.86
C ASP A 14 -26.05 -29.93 -56.95
N ASP A 15 -25.51 -29.79 -58.17
CA ASP A 15 -24.09 -29.44 -58.37
C ASP A 15 -23.72 -28.02 -57.88
N GLU A 16 -24.60 -27.03 -58.04
CA GLU A 16 -24.43 -25.69 -57.43
C GLU A 16 -24.49 -25.75 -55.88
N LEU A 17 -25.40 -26.55 -55.32
CA LEU A 17 -25.53 -26.73 -53.87
C LEU A 17 -24.30 -27.44 -53.27
N ILE A 18 -23.75 -28.42 -54.00
CA ILE A 18 -22.54 -29.15 -53.64
C ILE A 18 -21.31 -28.24 -53.73
N ALA A 19 -21.22 -27.39 -54.77
CA ALA A 19 -20.14 -26.41 -54.90
C ALA A 19 -20.16 -25.38 -53.75
N ASP A 20 -21.34 -24.90 -53.36
CA ASP A 20 -21.51 -24.00 -52.21
C ASP A 20 -21.19 -24.69 -50.87
N ALA A 21 -21.51 -25.99 -50.74
CA ALA A 21 -21.16 -26.77 -49.56
C ALA A 21 -19.63 -26.98 -49.44
N TYR A 22 -18.92 -27.14 -50.56
CA TYR A 22 -17.45 -27.19 -50.58
C TYR A 22 -16.79 -25.82 -50.37
N ALA A 23 -17.49 -24.72 -50.66
CA ALA A 23 -17.03 -23.36 -50.38
C ALA A 23 -17.16 -22.96 -48.89
N TYR A 24 -17.80 -23.79 -48.06
CA TYR A 24 -17.98 -23.52 -46.63
C TYR A 24 -16.66 -23.62 -45.85
N LYS A 25 -15.96 -22.49 -45.71
CA LYS A 25 -14.82 -22.37 -44.78
C LYS A 25 -15.34 -22.30 -43.33
N PRO A 26 -14.89 -23.18 -42.42
CA PRO A 26 -15.25 -23.06 -41.02
C PRO A 26 -14.70 -21.73 -40.48
N ARG A 27 -15.58 -20.82 -40.09
CA ARG A 27 -15.19 -19.60 -39.38
C ARG A 27 -14.50 -20.04 -38.09
N LYS A 28 -13.17 -19.86 -38.02
CA LYS A 28 -12.37 -20.02 -36.80
C LYS A 28 -13.01 -19.16 -35.71
N ARG A 29 -13.76 -19.79 -34.81
CA ARG A 29 -14.21 -19.15 -33.56
C ARG A 29 -12.97 -18.99 -32.70
N TYR A 30 -12.29 -17.87 -32.84
CA TYR A 30 -11.18 -17.53 -31.99
C TYR A 30 -11.70 -17.46 -30.55
N ALA A 31 -11.17 -18.31 -29.67
CA ALA A 31 -11.44 -18.28 -28.22
C ALA A 31 -10.82 -17.05 -27.51
N LEU A 32 -10.04 -16.26 -28.26
CA LEU A 32 -9.37 -15.03 -27.83
C LEU A 32 -10.22 -14.07 -26.98
N PRO A 33 -11.49 -13.73 -27.32
CA PRO A 33 -12.23 -12.74 -26.53
C PRO A 33 -12.63 -13.26 -25.15
N ARG A 34 -12.77 -14.60 -24.98
CA ARG A 34 -13.07 -15.18 -23.66
C ARG A 34 -11.85 -15.20 -22.74
N PHE A 35 -10.66 -15.49 -23.28
CA PHE A 35 -9.42 -15.40 -22.50
C PHE A 35 -9.09 -13.95 -22.12
N LEU A 36 -9.39 -12.99 -23.00
CA LEU A 36 -9.21 -11.57 -22.71
C LEU A 36 -10.11 -11.09 -21.55
N ALA A 37 -11.38 -11.52 -21.56
CA ALA A 37 -12.32 -11.18 -20.49
C ALA A 37 -11.92 -11.79 -19.14
N ALA A 38 -11.47 -13.06 -19.13
CA ALA A 38 -10.99 -13.71 -17.92
C ALA A 38 -9.74 -13.02 -17.35
N ALA A 39 -8.79 -12.63 -18.21
CA ALA A 39 -7.60 -11.88 -17.81
C ALA A 39 -7.96 -10.51 -17.21
N ALA A 40 -8.90 -9.78 -17.82
CA ALA A 40 -9.36 -8.50 -17.30
C ALA A 40 -10.03 -8.63 -15.91
N CYS A 41 -10.86 -9.65 -15.70
CA CYS A 41 -11.45 -9.93 -14.39
C CYS A 41 -10.37 -10.26 -13.34
N LEU A 42 -9.35 -11.03 -13.71
CA LEU A 42 -8.25 -11.36 -12.81
C LEU A 42 -7.46 -10.11 -12.42
N VAL A 43 -7.18 -9.22 -13.38
CA VAL A 43 -6.55 -7.91 -13.12
C VAL A 43 -7.40 -7.04 -12.19
N LEU A 44 -8.72 -6.99 -12.38
CA LEU A 44 -9.62 -6.25 -11.49
C LEU A 44 -9.65 -6.82 -10.07
N VAL A 45 -9.68 -8.14 -9.92
CA VAL A 45 -9.63 -8.81 -8.61
C VAL A 45 -8.28 -8.54 -7.93
N LEU A 46 -7.17 -8.61 -8.67
CA LEU A 46 -5.84 -8.30 -8.14
C LEU A 46 -5.75 -6.83 -7.72
N ALA A 47 -6.26 -5.91 -8.55
CA ALA A 47 -6.27 -4.48 -8.26
C ALA A 47 -7.15 -4.15 -7.04
N ALA A 48 -8.32 -4.79 -6.91
CA ALA A 48 -9.18 -4.65 -5.75
C ALA A 48 -8.51 -5.19 -4.48
N ALA A 49 -7.89 -6.38 -4.55
CA ALA A 49 -7.14 -6.95 -3.43
C ALA A 49 -5.98 -6.04 -3.00
N LEU A 50 -5.19 -5.54 -3.96
CA LEU A 50 -4.10 -4.60 -3.71
C LEU A 50 -4.59 -3.27 -3.12
N ALA A 51 -5.73 -2.75 -3.60
CA ALA A 51 -6.34 -1.54 -3.06
C ALA A 51 -6.79 -1.74 -1.60
N MET A 52 -7.40 -2.88 -1.27
CA MET A 52 -7.80 -3.18 0.11
C MET A 52 -6.59 -3.31 1.04
N THR A 53 -5.46 -3.84 0.57
CA THR A 53 -4.24 -3.94 1.38
C THR A 53 -3.48 -2.62 1.56
N ARG A 54 -3.64 -1.66 0.64
CA ARG A 54 -2.85 -0.41 0.64
C ARG A 54 -3.34 0.64 1.63
N ASP A 55 -4.63 0.64 1.96
CA ASP A 55 -5.21 1.79 2.66
C ASP A 55 -5.46 1.61 4.16
N THR A 56 -5.43 0.38 4.68
CA THR A 56 -5.70 0.14 6.10
C THR A 56 -4.45 -0.25 6.85
N LEU A 57 -3.75 0.74 7.44
CA LEU A 57 -2.86 0.45 8.56
C LEU A 57 -3.65 -0.36 9.61
N PRO A 58 -3.05 -1.42 10.20
CA PRO A 58 -3.72 -2.27 11.19
C PRO A 58 -4.06 -1.50 12.47
N ALA A 59 -3.38 -0.38 12.72
CA ALA A 59 -3.68 0.57 13.78
C ALA A 59 -3.89 1.99 13.24
N GLU A 60 -4.68 2.80 13.93
CA GLU A 60 -4.65 4.25 13.80
C GLU A 60 -3.45 4.79 14.58
N ILE A 61 -2.66 5.67 13.96
CA ILE A 61 -1.52 6.31 14.61
C ILE A 61 -1.73 7.83 14.60
N LYS A 62 -1.50 8.44 15.76
CA LYS A 62 -1.42 9.89 15.94
C LYS A 62 -0.02 10.25 16.39
N VAL A 63 0.53 11.32 15.83
CA VAL A 63 1.83 11.89 16.18
C VAL A 63 1.58 13.27 16.78
N GLU A 64 2.08 13.54 17.99
CA GLU A 64 1.82 14.77 18.73
C GLU A 64 0.31 15.08 18.87
N GLY A 65 -0.51 14.03 18.98
CA GLY A 65 -1.96 14.12 19.04
C GLY A 65 -2.68 14.35 17.71
N ALA A 66 -1.96 14.63 16.62
CA ALA A 66 -2.51 14.78 15.28
C ALA A 66 -2.55 13.43 14.53
N ALA A 67 -3.67 13.12 13.89
CA ALA A 67 -3.79 11.91 13.09
C ALA A 67 -2.87 11.98 11.86
N LEU A 68 -2.19 10.88 11.55
CA LEU A 68 -1.39 10.79 10.33
C LEU A 68 -2.28 11.02 9.10
N SER A 69 -1.84 11.96 8.26
CA SER A 69 -2.50 12.29 7.02
C SER A 69 -1.47 12.36 5.88
N SER A 70 -1.89 12.81 4.70
CA SER A 70 -0.98 13.11 3.60
C SER A 70 -0.10 14.34 3.86
N ILE A 71 -0.46 15.18 4.83
CA ILE A 71 0.30 16.37 5.22
C ILE A 71 1.27 15.98 6.34
N PRO A 72 2.58 16.24 6.17
CA PRO A 72 3.56 16.01 7.23
C PRO A 72 3.23 16.82 8.50
N ILE A 73 3.37 16.19 9.65
CA ILE A 73 3.16 16.78 10.98
C ILE A 73 4.51 17.25 11.50
N PRO A 74 4.71 18.57 11.73
CA PRO A 74 5.92 19.07 12.36
C PRO A 74 6.05 18.53 13.79
N ILE A 75 7.23 18.02 14.15
CA ILE A 75 7.53 17.57 15.49
C ILE A 75 7.95 18.77 16.33
N SER A 76 7.24 18.99 17.44
CA SER A 76 7.60 20.05 18.39
C SER A 76 8.90 19.66 19.08
N GLN A 77 9.94 20.45 18.89
CA GLN A 77 11.25 20.19 19.49
C GLN A 77 11.38 20.98 20.78
N PRO A 78 11.96 20.40 21.86
CA PRO A 78 12.31 21.17 23.04
C PRO A 78 13.27 22.31 22.66
N ALA A 79 13.08 23.49 23.24
CA ALA A 79 13.86 24.70 22.95
C ALA A 79 15.39 24.57 23.14
N ALA A 80 15.89 23.46 23.68
CA ALA A 80 17.32 23.15 23.79
C ALA A 80 18.00 22.87 22.44
N MET A 81 17.23 22.63 21.38
CA MET A 81 17.74 22.47 20.02
C MET A 81 18.02 23.82 19.36
N ALA A 82 18.81 24.66 20.04
CA ALA A 82 19.48 25.74 19.36
C ALA A 82 20.56 25.11 18.47
N LEU A 83 20.58 25.47 17.18
CA LEU A 83 21.67 25.13 16.27
C LEU A 83 22.99 25.42 17.00
N ASP A 84 23.80 24.39 17.27
CA ASP A 84 25.09 24.64 17.89
C ASP A 84 25.96 25.48 16.92
N ALA A 85 27.07 26.03 17.40
CA ALA A 85 27.97 26.86 16.57
C ALA A 85 28.57 26.10 15.35
N ARG A 86 28.25 24.82 15.15
CA ARG A 86 28.65 23.94 14.05
C ARG A 86 27.48 23.55 13.13
N GLY A 87 26.26 23.99 13.40
CA GLY A 87 25.09 23.68 12.59
C GLY A 87 24.41 22.34 12.93
N SER A 88 24.80 21.69 14.03
CA SER A 88 24.22 20.41 14.45
C SER A 88 23.03 20.64 15.40
N LEU A 89 21.93 19.92 15.16
CA LEU A 89 20.82 19.84 16.11
C LEU A 89 21.29 18.97 17.28
N SER A 90 21.58 19.60 18.42
CA SER A 90 22.09 18.92 19.61
C SER A 90 20.94 18.63 20.58
N GLY A 91 20.15 17.59 20.30
CA GLY A 91 19.15 17.10 21.25
C GLY A 91 18.38 15.89 20.75
N PRO A 92 17.85 15.06 21.68
CA PRO A 92 17.06 13.90 21.32
C PRO A 92 15.76 14.29 20.62
N LEU A 93 15.41 13.56 19.57
CA LEU A 93 14.11 13.65 18.90
C LEU A 93 13.15 12.66 19.57
N SER A 94 12.12 13.18 20.25
CA SER A 94 11.22 12.36 21.08
C SER A 94 9.72 12.59 20.78
N PRO A 95 9.23 12.32 19.56
CA PRO A 95 7.81 12.47 19.26
C PRO A 95 6.91 11.55 20.09
N MET A 96 5.78 12.11 20.54
CA MET A 96 4.74 11.37 21.22
C MET A 96 3.79 10.69 20.22
N LEU A 97 3.68 9.37 20.33
CA LEU A 97 2.87 8.53 19.47
C LEU A 97 1.66 7.99 20.24
N THR A 98 0.49 8.02 19.62
CA THR A 98 -0.69 7.27 20.09
C THR A 98 -1.03 6.23 19.04
N ILE A 99 -1.01 4.96 19.43
CA ILE A 99 -1.27 3.83 18.53
C ILE A 99 -2.51 3.12 19.06
N GLU A 100 -3.51 2.93 18.20
CA GLU A 100 -4.77 2.29 18.54
C GLU A 100 -5.09 1.19 17.52
N SER A 101 -5.00 -0.07 17.96
CA SER A 101 -5.36 -1.22 17.11
C SER A 101 -6.83 -1.16 16.70
N LYS A 102 -7.11 -1.26 15.39
CA LYS A 102 -8.48 -1.14 14.85
C LYS A 102 -9.31 -2.39 15.08
N SER A 103 -8.69 -3.57 15.01
CA SER A 103 -9.35 -4.87 15.13
C SER A 103 -9.32 -5.42 16.57
N GLY A 104 -8.56 -4.78 17.47
CA GLY A 104 -8.22 -5.35 18.78
C GLY A 104 -7.17 -6.48 18.70
N GLU A 105 -6.67 -6.76 17.49
CA GLU A 105 -5.53 -7.67 17.30
C GLU A 105 -4.24 -7.01 17.76
N ALA A 106 -3.33 -7.83 18.26
CA ALA A 106 -2.02 -7.37 18.70
C ALA A 106 -1.18 -6.94 17.49
N VAL A 107 -0.79 -5.67 17.46
CA VAL A 107 0.07 -5.07 16.43
C VAL A 107 1.46 -4.88 17.00
N THR A 108 2.49 -5.35 16.29
CA THR A 108 3.88 -5.19 16.69
C THR A 108 4.44 -3.90 16.11
N VAL A 109 4.80 -2.97 16.98
CA VAL A 109 5.43 -1.70 16.65
C VAL A 109 6.93 -1.90 16.69
N THR A 110 7.64 -1.53 15.64
CA THR A 110 9.11 -1.60 15.55
C THR A 110 9.67 -0.29 15.03
N VAL A 111 10.86 0.09 15.47
CA VAL A 111 11.55 1.30 15.01
C VAL A 111 12.86 0.94 14.33
N SER A 112 13.23 1.68 13.29
CA SER A 112 14.49 1.49 12.57
C SER A 112 15.71 1.90 13.41
N ASP A 113 15.52 2.86 14.31
CA ASP A 113 16.53 3.38 15.22
C ASP A 113 15.87 4.03 16.44
N GLY A 114 16.65 4.31 17.48
CA GLY A 114 16.16 4.83 18.74
C GLY A 114 15.37 3.81 19.56
N VAL A 115 14.66 4.30 20.57
CA VAL A 115 13.94 3.48 21.54
C VAL A 115 12.52 3.98 21.75
N LEU A 116 11.61 3.05 21.98
CA LEU A 116 10.25 3.28 22.41
C LEU A 116 10.20 3.19 23.93
N THR A 117 9.56 4.15 24.57
CA THR A 117 9.28 4.13 26.01
C THR A 117 7.80 4.40 26.26
N GLN A 118 7.27 3.89 27.37
CA GLN A 118 5.88 4.16 27.76
C GLN A 118 5.86 5.24 28.85
N PRO A 119 5.38 6.47 28.57
CA PRO A 119 5.44 7.56 29.54
C PRO A 119 4.56 7.33 30.78
N LEU A 120 3.54 6.46 30.68
CA LEU A 120 2.59 6.18 31.75
C LEU A 120 3.07 5.10 32.75
N TYR A 121 4.14 4.38 32.44
CA TYR A 121 4.71 3.37 33.33
C TYR A 121 5.90 3.95 34.08
N SER A 122 5.89 3.78 35.41
CA SER A 122 6.95 4.29 36.30
C SER A 122 8.33 3.66 36.04
N LEU A 123 8.35 2.52 35.35
CA LEU A 123 9.54 1.86 34.83
C LEU A 123 9.67 2.26 33.36
N GLN A 124 10.64 3.12 33.08
CA GLN A 124 10.96 3.58 31.73
C GLN A 124 11.80 2.49 31.03
N GLU A 125 11.15 1.38 30.70
CA GLU A 125 11.76 0.34 29.87
C GLU A 125 11.86 0.83 28.43
N GLU A 126 13.02 0.59 27.83
CA GLU A 126 13.34 0.95 26.45
C GLU A 126 13.16 -0.27 25.55
N PHE A 127 12.42 -0.07 24.45
CA PHE A 127 12.11 -1.13 23.51
C PHE A 127 12.46 -0.72 22.09
N THR A 128 13.02 -1.62 21.30
CA THR A 128 13.09 -1.45 19.83
C THR A 128 11.87 -2.06 19.13
N SER A 129 11.11 -2.88 19.85
CA SER A 129 9.88 -3.54 19.42
C SER A 129 8.89 -3.61 20.57
N TYR A 130 7.62 -3.25 20.34
CA TYR A 130 6.57 -3.24 21.35
C TYR A 130 5.24 -3.74 20.77
N THR A 131 4.61 -4.72 21.42
CA THR A 131 3.33 -5.28 20.96
C THR A 131 2.14 -4.59 21.64
N VAL A 132 1.20 -4.13 20.82
CA VAL A 132 0.04 -3.32 21.22
C VAL A 132 -1.25 -4.05 20.89
N SER A 133 -2.05 -4.41 21.88
CA SER A 133 -3.38 -5.05 21.69
C SER A 133 -4.57 -4.08 21.80
N GLY A 134 -4.31 -2.81 22.11
CA GLY A 134 -5.36 -1.79 22.29
C GLY A 134 -4.85 -0.40 21.97
N LYS A 135 -5.24 0.59 22.79
CA LYS A 135 -4.70 1.95 22.70
C LYS A 135 -3.51 2.10 23.63
N VAL A 136 -2.40 2.57 23.07
CA VAL A 136 -1.18 2.87 23.83
C VAL A 136 -0.63 4.24 23.45
N GLN A 137 0.03 4.87 24.40
CA GLN A 137 0.87 6.02 24.14
C GLN A 137 2.34 5.60 24.29
N LEU A 138 3.15 5.91 23.28
CA LEU A 138 4.58 5.61 23.24
C LEU A 138 5.34 6.92 22.97
N CYS A 139 6.51 7.07 23.58
CA CYS A 139 7.48 8.08 23.20
C CYS A 139 8.58 7.39 22.39
N TRP A 140 8.83 7.85 21.17
CA TRP A 140 9.91 7.33 20.34
C TRP A 140 11.09 8.29 20.39
N THR A 141 12.16 7.91 21.09
CA THR A 141 13.35 8.73 21.30
C THR A 141 14.50 8.29 20.40
N ILE A 142 15.04 9.22 19.63
CA ILE A 142 16.31 9.09 18.88
C ILE A 142 17.29 10.07 19.53
N GLU A 143 18.31 9.57 20.22
CA GLU A 143 19.24 10.39 21.03
C GLU A 143 20.03 11.40 20.19
N GLU A 144 20.59 10.95 19.07
CA GLU A 144 21.41 11.77 18.17
C GLU A 144 20.85 11.68 16.75
N PRO A 145 19.78 12.45 16.44
CA PRO A 145 19.12 12.37 15.14
C PRO A 145 20.00 13.00 14.03
N ASP A 146 20.30 12.24 12.99
CA ASP A 146 21.00 12.69 11.79
C ASP A 146 20.00 13.24 10.77
N THR A 147 20.15 14.52 10.41
CA THR A 147 19.32 15.21 9.43
C THR A 147 19.30 14.56 8.04
N GLY A 148 20.35 13.81 7.67
CA GLY A 148 20.42 13.08 6.40
C GLY A 148 19.70 11.72 6.40
N THR A 149 19.20 11.28 7.56
CA THR A 149 18.61 9.95 7.76
C THR A 149 17.09 10.03 7.87
N VAL A 150 16.41 9.04 7.28
CA VAL A 150 14.96 8.85 7.43
C VAL A 150 14.72 7.72 8.43
N TYR A 151 14.13 8.07 9.56
CA TYR A 151 13.76 7.08 10.58
C TYR A 151 12.38 6.54 10.30
N THR A 152 12.20 5.23 10.46
CA THR A 152 10.94 4.56 10.12
C THR A 152 10.41 3.79 11.31
N LEU A 153 9.12 3.98 11.61
CA LEU A 153 8.35 3.12 12.49
C LEU A 153 7.46 2.22 11.64
N SER A 154 7.49 0.93 11.94
CA SER A 154 6.74 -0.11 11.24
C SER A 154 5.74 -0.78 12.15
N LEU A 155 4.58 -1.13 11.58
CA LEU A 155 3.57 -1.98 12.20
C LEU A 155 3.59 -3.34 11.51
N ASP A 156 3.82 -4.41 12.28
CA ASP A 156 3.93 -5.80 11.79
C ASP A 156 4.92 -5.95 10.62
N GLY A 157 6.03 -5.19 10.70
CA GLY A 157 7.08 -5.16 9.69
C GLY A 157 6.79 -4.29 8.46
N ALA A 158 5.58 -3.72 8.33
CA ALA A 158 5.26 -2.77 7.27
C ALA A 158 5.50 -1.33 7.73
N PRO A 159 6.18 -0.49 6.93
CA PRO A 159 6.46 0.88 7.32
C PRO A 159 5.15 1.67 7.44
N ALA A 160 5.01 2.44 8.53
CA ALA A 160 3.79 3.16 8.87
C ALA A 160 4.03 4.67 9.06
N VAL A 161 5.14 5.03 9.71
CA VAL A 161 5.54 6.43 9.94
C VAL A 161 6.98 6.62 9.52
N THR A 162 7.26 7.73 8.85
CA THR A 162 8.62 8.22 8.61
C THR A 162 8.84 9.53 9.36
N LEU A 163 10.01 9.67 9.99
CA LEU A 163 10.53 10.95 10.49
C LEU A 163 11.67 11.37 9.58
N ARG A 164 11.58 12.57 9.03
CA ARG A 164 12.64 13.18 8.22
C ARG A 164 12.87 14.62 8.65
N TYR A 165 14.09 15.11 8.47
CA TYR A 165 14.36 16.53 8.59
C TYR A 165 13.92 17.26 7.31
N ASP A 166 13.16 18.34 7.47
CA ASP A 166 12.84 19.27 6.41
C ASP A 166 13.82 20.45 6.45
N GLU A 167 14.86 20.38 5.63
CA GLU A 167 15.89 21.42 5.55
C GLU A 167 15.33 22.78 5.11
N ALA A 168 14.25 22.80 4.31
CA ALA A 168 13.69 24.04 3.80
C ALA A 168 13.02 24.85 4.91
N ASN A 169 12.42 24.16 5.88
CA ASN A 169 11.70 24.79 6.99
C ASN A 169 12.41 24.66 8.35
N GLY A 170 13.50 23.88 8.41
CA GLY A 170 14.35 23.75 9.60
C GLY A 170 13.75 22.90 10.73
N TYR A 171 12.82 21.98 10.45
CA TYR A 171 12.16 21.15 11.47
C TYR A 171 12.08 19.67 11.08
N TRP A 172 11.91 18.79 12.06
CA TRP A 172 11.61 17.38 11.81
C TRP A 172 10.12 17.16 11.57
N ALA A 173 9.78 16.35 10.57
CA ALA A 173 8.40 16.09 10.18
C ALA A 173 8.09 14.59 10.21
N ALA A 174 6.95 14.23 10.80
CA ALA A 174 6.36 12.91 10.69
C ALA A 174 5.41 12.82 9.51
N ALA A 175 5.52 11.78 8.69
CA ALA A 175 4.60 11.52 7.60
C ALA A 175 4.22 10.04 7.56
N ARG A 176 3.08 9.74 6.93
CA ARG A 176 2.75 8.36 6.56
C ARG A 176 3.82 7.83 5.60
N ALA A 177 4.31 6.62 5.87
CA ALA A 177 5.30 5.94 5.03
C ALA A 177 4.71 5.45 3.70
#